data_AF-A0AAV9XX59-F1
#
_entry.id   AF-A0AAV9XX59-F1
#
_cell.length_a   1.000
_cell.length_b   1.000
_cell.length_c   1.000
_cell.angle_alpha   90.00
_cell.angle_beta   90.00
_cell.angle_gamma   90.00
#
_symmetry.space_group_name_H-M   'P 1'
#
loop_
_entity.id
_entity.type
_entity.pdbx_description
1 polymer ?
#
loop_
_entity_poly.entity_id
_entity_poly.type
_entity_poly.pdbx_seq_one_letter_code
_entity_poly.pdbx_strand_id
1 'polypeptide(L)'
;MHNSFTVLWERLKTFSTPTATQQQDKTKYVLFGVLNIILFGIGMIVIGILNNDASDIITGVLQLILPFVGWIWAIVWGVAIIYRNL
;
A
#
# COMPACT_ATOMS: atom_id res chain seq x y z
N MET A 1 14.41 17.88 -0.22
CA MET A 1 12.97 17.60 -0.03
C MET A 1 12.60 16.49 -1.00
N HIS A 2 12.43 15.27 -0.49
CA HIS A 2 12.00 14.15 -1.32
C HIS A 2 10.47 14.28 -1.46
N ASN A 3 9.98 14.64 -2.65
CA ASN A 3 8.56 14.89 -2.84
C ASN A 3 7.82 13.55 -2.79
N SER A 4 6.96 13.32 -1.80
CA SER A 4 6.19 12.08 -1.69
C SER A 4 5.42 11.75 -2.98
N PHE A 5 5.00 12.78 -3.73
CA PHE A 5 4.38 12.64 -5.06
C PHE A 5 5.30 12.04 -6.13
N THR A 6 6.60 12.34 -6.11
CA THR A 6 7.53 11.73 -7.08
C THR A 6 7.76 10.25 -6.75
N VAL A 7 7.86 9.90 -5.46
CA VAL A 7 7.95 8.50 -5.01
C VAL A 7 6.70 7.72 -5.35
N LEU A 8 5.52 8.30 -5.11
CA LEU A 8 4.23 7.74 -5.52
C LEU A 8 4.20 7.44 -7.01
N TRP A 9 4.63 8.40 -7.82
CA TRP A 9 4.66 8.27 -9.27
C TRP A 9 5.63 7.18 -9.75
N GLU A 10 6.78 7.07 -9.11
CA GLU A 10 7.75 6.00 -9.39
C GLU A 10 7.22 4.63 -8.94
N ARG A 11 6.62 4.52 -7.74
CA ARG A 11 6.00 3.28 -7.24
C ARG A 11 4.84 2.82 -8.12
N LEU A 12 4.06 3.76 -8.65
CA LEU A 12 3.01 3.51 -9.64
C LEU A 12 3.58 2.94 -10.94
N LYS A 13 4.64 3.55 -11.49
CA LYS A 13 5.27 3.05 -12.73
C LYS A 13 5.98 1.70 -12.55
N THR A 14 6.60 1.50 -11.39
CA THR A 14 7.39 0.30 -11.10
C THR A 14 6.57 -0.82 -10.45
N PHE A 15 5.27 -0.60 -10.19
CA PHE A 15 4.42 -1.51 -9.41
C PHE A 15 5.09 -2.00 -8.11
N SER A 16 5.80 -1.09 -7.44
CA SER A 16 6.53 -1.39 -6.22
C SER A 16 5.67 -1.05 -5.01
N THR A 17 5.10 -2.09 -4.40
CA THR A 17 4.37 -1.97 -3.12
C THR A 17 5.33 -2.00 -1.94
N PRO A 18 4.97 -1.38 -0.81
CA PRO A 18 5.70 -1.57 0.44
C PRO A 18 5.77 -3.07 0.76
N THR A 19 6.99 -3.53 1.02
CA THR A 19 7.29 -4.93 1.32
C THR A 19 7.81 -5.01 2.74
N ALA A 20 7.49 -6.07 3.49
CA ALA A 20 8.02 -6.21 4.85
C ALA A 20 9.55 -6.23 4.79
N THR A 21 10.20 -5.41 5.61
CA THR A 21 11.64 -5.56 5.85
C THR A 21 11.88 -6.87 6.61
N GLN A 22 13.08 -7.46 6.50
CA GLN A 22 13.39 -8.79 7.07
C GLN A 22 13.09 -8.94 8.59
N GLN A 23 12.86 -7.84 9.29
CA GLN A 23 12.56 -7.78 10.72
C GLN A 23 11.08 -7.66 11.07
N GLN A 24 10.19 -7.46 10.08
CA GLN A 24 8.75 -7.28 10.32
C GLN A 24 7.99 -8.60 10.10
N ASP A 25 6.98 -8.83 10.94
CA ASP A 25 6.13 -10.02 10.87
C ASP A 25 5.38 -10.06 9.53
N LYS A 26 5.83 -10.94 8.63
CA LYS A 26 5.20 -11.17 7.31
C LYS A 26 3.69 -11.39 7.40
N THR A 27 3.24 -12.08 8.45
CA THR A 27 1.82 -12.34 8.73
C THR A 27 1.01 -11.05 8.92
N LYS A 28 1.58 -10.02 9.57
CA LYS A 28 0.91 -8.71 9.74
C LYS A 28 0.74 -8.00 8.40
N TYR A 29 1.75 -8.09 7.53
CA TYR A 29 1.69 -7.53 6.19
C TYR A 29 0.66 -8.21 5.29
N VAL A 30 0.54 -9.54 5.36
CA VAL A 30 -0.52 -10.27 4.66
C VAL A 30 -1.90 -9.81 5.15
N LEU A 31 -2.08 -9.66 6.47
CA LEU A 31 -3.33 -9.16 7.04
C LEU A 31 -3.64 -7.72 6.57
N PHE A 32 -2.65 -6.82 6.53
CA PHE A 32 -2.81 -5.47 6.02
C PHE A 32 -3.10 -5.45 4.51
N GLY A 33 -2.50 -6.36 3.74
CA GLY A 33 -2.83 -6.57 2.33
C GLY A 33 -4.30 -6.94 2.13
N VAL A 34 -4.81 -7.92 2.88
CA VAL A 34 -6.23 -8.31 2.87
C VAL A 34 -7.12 -7.14 3.31
N LEU A 35 -6.73 -6.43 4.37
CA LEU A 35 -7.45 -5.25 4.85
C LEU A 35 -7.51 -4.14 3.79
N ASN A 36 -6.45 -4.00 2.99
CA ASN A 36 -6.42 -3.03 1.90
C ASN A 36 -7.47 -3.32 0.83
N ILE A 37 -7.68 -4.61 0.51
CA ILE A 37 -8.67 -5.08 -0.47
C ILE A 37 -10.09 -4.80 0.04
N ILE A 38 -10.37 -5.14 1.30
CA ILE A 38 -11.73 -5.06 1.89
C ILE A 38 -12.13 -3.62 2.23
N LEU A 39 -11.17 -2.83 2.73
CA LEU A 39 -11.41 -1.45 3.17
C LEU A 39 -10.89 -0.40 2.17
N PHE A 40 -10.68 -0.80 0.92
CA PHE A 40 -10.38 0.09 -0.21
C PHE A 40 -9.25 1.11 0.04
N GLY A 41 -8.13 0.68 0.64
CA GLY A 41 -6.97 1.56 0.87
C GLY A 41 -6.54 1.74 2.32
N ILE A 42 -7.37 1.34 3.30
CA ILE A 42 -7.00 1.49 4.72
C ILE A 42 -5.77 0.65 5.10
N GLY A 43 -5.59 -0.53 4.51
CA GLY A 43 -4.39 -1.35 4.73
C GLY A 43 -3.10 -0.62 4.38
N MET A 44 -3.09 0.12 3.26
CA MET A 44 -1.97 0.95 2.82
C MET A 44 -1.71 2.14 3.74
N ILE A 45 -2.76 2.77 4.27
CA ILE A 45 -2.61 3.85 5.27
C ILE A 45 -1.91 3.32 6.53
N VAL A 46 -2.34 2.17 7.04
CA VAL A 46 -1.75 1.56 8.23
C VAL A 46 -0.29 1.18 7.99
N ILE A 47 0.04 0.57 6.84
CA ILE A 47 1.42 0.26 6.46
C ILE A 47 2.27 1.53 6.39
N GLY A 48 1.77 2.59 5.77
CA GLY A 48 2.47 3.86 5.68
C GLY A 48 2.73 4.51 7.04
N ILE A 49 1.78 4.41 7.98
CA ILE A 49 1.99 4.88 9.36
C ILE A 49 3.07 4.06 10.07
N LEU A 50 3.03 2.74 9.93
CA LEU A 50 4.01 1.83 10.55
C LEU A 50 5.43 2.02 10.01
N ASN A 51 5.56 2.30 8.71
CA ASN A 51 6.85 2.53 8.06
C ASN A 51 7.27 4.01 8.02
N ASN A 52 6.46 4.91 8.60
CA ASN A 52 6.64 6.37 8.52
C ASN A 52 6.79 6.89 7.08
N ASP A 53 6.12 6.23 6.13
CA ASP A 53 6.31 6.44 4.69
C ASP A 53 5.08 7.18 4.13
N ALA A 54 5.20 8.49 3.97
CA ALA A 54 4.09 9.37 3.58
C ALA A 54 3.49 9.01 2.21
N SER A 55 4.29 8.42 1.32
CA SER A 55 3.85 7.91 0.02
C SER A 55 2.77 6.83 0.16
N ASP A 56 2.95 5.89 1.09
CA ASP A 56 2.00 4.80 1.29
C ASP A 56 0.69 5.28 1.92
N ILE A 57 0.78 6.25 2.83
CA ILE A 57 -0.38 6.93 3.41
C ILE A 57 -1.18 7.64 2.31
N ILE A 58 -0.51 8.44 1.48
CA ILE A 58 -1.17 9.18 0.39
C ILE A 58 -1.80 8.19 -0.61
N THR A 59 -1.14 7.07 -0.91
CA THR A 59 -1.73 6.04 -1.79
C THR A 59 -3.01 5.48 -1.21
N GLY A 60 -3.01 5.09 0.06
CA GLY A 60 -4.21 4.57 0.72
C GLY A 60 -5.34 5.60 0.79
N VAL A 61 -5.01 6.88 1.00
CA VAL A 61 -5.99 7.98 0.94
C VAL A 61 -6.54 8.16 -0.49
N LEU A 62 -5.70 8.10 -1.52
CA LEU A 62 -6.15 8.15 -2.92
C LEU A 62 -7.06 6.96 -3.28
N GLN A 63 -6.74 5.77 -2.78
CA GLN A 63 -7.56 4.56 -2.98
C GLN A 63 -8.97 4.70 -2.37
N LEU A 64 -9.07 5.39 -1.24
CA LEU A 64 -10.34 5.73 -0.58
C LEU A 64 -11.14 6.81 -1.32
N ILE A 65 -10.46 7.86 -1.80
CA ILE A 65 -11.10 9.03 -2.43
C ILE A 65 -11.55 8.74 -3.87
N LEU A 66 -10.84 7.88 -4.60
CA LEU A 66 -11.16 7.52 -5.99
C LEU A 66 -12.09 6.29 -6.03
N PRO A 67 -13.41 6.45 -6.17
CA PRO A 67 -14.30 5.30 -6.31
C PRO A 67 -14.00 4.51 -7.58
N PHE A 68 -14.23 3.19 -7.55
CA PHE A 68 -13.95 2.23 -8.63
C PHE A 68 -12.47 2.07 -8.99
N VAL A 69 -11.78 3.14 -9.42
CA VAL A 69 -10.36 3.11 -9.80
C VAL A 69 -9.48 2.84 -8.58
N GLY A 70 -9.74 3.55 -7.47
CA GLY A 70 -9.04 3.34 -6.21
C GLY A 70 -9.31 1.97 -5.61
N TRP A 71 -10.48 1.39 -5.84
CA TRP A 71 -10.82 0.04 -5.36
C TRP A 71 -10.07 -1.03 -6.14
N ILE A 72 -10.04 -0.95 -7.47
CA ILE A 72 -9.23 -1.85 -8.31
C ILE A 72 -7.75 -1.71 -7.92
N TRP A 73 -7.28 -0.48 -7.72
CA TRP A 73 -5.91 -0.23 -7.28
C TRP A 73 -5.64 -0.85 -5.89
N ALA A 74 -6.58 -0.72 -4.95
CA ALA A 74 -6.48 -1.33 -3.62
C ALA A 74 -6.44 -2.87 -3.67
N ILE A 75 -7.21 -3.48 -4.59
CA ILE A 75 -7.19 -4.92 -4.86
C ILE A 75 -5.81 -5.34 -5.39
N VAL A 76 -5.34 -4.69 -6.46
CA VAL A 76 -4.06 -5.02 -7.11
C VAL A 76 -2.90 -4.89 -6.13
N TRP A 77 -2.87 -3.82 -5.35
CA TRP A 77 -1.82 -3.60 -4.35
C TRP A 77 -1.94 -4.53 -3.16
N GLY A 78 -3.16 -4.84 -2.70
CA GLY A 78 -3.39 -5.83 -1.65
C GLY A 78 -2.88 -7.21 -2.06
N VAL A 79 -3.16 -7.66 -3.29
CA VAL A 79 -2.65 -8.92 -3.84
C VAL A 79 -1.13 -8.90 -3.97
N ALA A 80 -0.53 -7.80 -4.45
CA ALA A 80 0.92 -7.66 -4.56
C ALA A 80 1.62 -7.72 -3.18
N ILE A 81 1.03 -7.11 -2.15
CA ILE A 81 1.52 -7.22 -0.76
C ILE A 81 1.45 -8.67 -0.28
N ILE A 82 0.35 -9.37 -0.51
CA ILE A 82 0.21 -10.79 -0.10
C ILE A 82 1.25 -11.65 -0.81
N TYR A 83 1.38 -11.54 -2.13
CA TYR A 83 2.29 -12.37 -2.93
C TYR A 83 3.77 -12.14 -2.57
N ARG A 84 4.16 -10.92 -2.22
CA ARG A 84 5.54 -10.60 -1.79
C ARG A 84 5.87 -11.05 -0.37
N ASN A 85 4.87 -11.35 0.45
CA ASN A 85 5.04 -11.73 1.86
C ASN A 85 4.61 -13.17 2.17
N LEU A 86 4.12 -13.92 1.18
CA LEU A 86 3.99 -15.38 1.22
C LEU A 86 5.37 -16.03 1.20
#